data_AF-A0A3D4P9W3-F1
#
_entry.id   AF-A0A3D4P9W3-F1
#
_cell.length_a   1.000
_cell.length_b   1.000
_cell.length_c   1.000
_cell.angle_alpha   90.00
_cell.angle_beta   90.00
_cell.angle_gamma   90.00
#
_symmetry.space_group_name_H-M   'P 1'
#
loop_
_entity.id
_entity.type
_entity.pdbx_description
1 polymer ?
#
loop_
_entity_poly.entity_id
_entity_poly.type
_entity_poly.pdbx_seq_one_letter_code
_entity_poly.pdbx_strand_id
1 'polypeptide(L)' 'MISSMEFSLKPDTVATLSDREIHTMERNELIQVIEAARIPFIDESRLSVQDTDTLQRLAFLSRQTSSTPE' A
#
# COMPACT_ATOMS: atom_id res chain seq x y z
N MET A 1 9.88 -21.55 11.25
CA MET A 1 9.84 -21.23 9.81
C MET A 1 8.65 -20.32 9.60
N ILE A 2 8.85 -19.00 9.62
CA ILE A 2 7.75 -18.06 9.34
C ILE A 2 7.66 -18.02 7.82
N SER A 3 6.63 -18.67 7.29
CA SER A 3 6.36 -18.69 5.85
C SER A 3 5.95 -17.27 5.46
N SER A 4 6.89 -16.50 4.92
CA SER A 4 6.59 -15.25 4.24
C SER A 4 5.74 -15.59 3.02
N MET A 5 4.43 -15.64 3.21
CA MET A 5 3.48 -15.54 2.10
C MET A 5 3.71 -14.16 1.51
N GLU A 6 4.53 -14.12 0.46
CA GLU A 6 4.75 -12.97 -0.39
C GLU A 6 3.42 -12.66 -1.08
N PHE A 7 2.61 -11.84 -0.42
CA PHE A 7 1.37 -11.31 -0.96
C PHE A 7 1.75 -10.24 -2.00
N SER A 8 2.12 -10.70 -3.20
CA SER A 8 2.39 -9.81 -4.34
C SER A 8 1.06 -9.20 -4.82
N LEU A 9 0.67 -8.08 -4.20
CA LEU A 9 -0.39 -7.21 -4.69
C LEU A 9 0.06 -6.63 -6.04
N LYS A 10 -0.74 -6.83 -7.08
CA LYS A 10 -0.50 -6.20 -8.38
C LYS A 10 -0.90 -4.72 -8.30
N PRO A 11 -0.19 -3.80 -8.97
CA PRO A 11 -0.52 -2.37 -8.97
C PRO A 11 -1.97 -2.09 -9.40
N ASP A 12 -2.51 -2.87 -10.35
CA ASP A 12 -3.93 -2.80 -10.75
C ASP A 12 -4.90 -3.07 -9.60
N THR A 13 -4.54 -3.94 -8.66
CA THR A 13 -5.39 -4.27 -7.51
C THR A 13 -5.42 -3.12 -6.50
N VAL A 14 -4.32 -2.37 -6.37
CA VAL A 14 -4.25 -1.17 -5.50
C VAL A 14 -5.20 -0.08 -5.98
N ALA A 15 -5.31 0.13 -7.30
CA ALA A 15 -6.23 1.09 -7.90
C ALA A 15 -7.71 0.80 -7.58
N THR A 16 -8.05 -0.48 -7.36
CA THR A 16 -9.42 -0.94 -7.11
C THR A 16 -9.84 -0.96 -5.63
N LEU A 17 -8.91 -0.73 -4.69
CA LEU A 17 -9.21 -0.78 -3.26
C LEU A 17 -10.09 0.39 -2.81
N SER A 18 -11.21 0.07 -2.16
CA SER A 18 -12.09 1.07 -1.55
C SER A 18 -11.45 1.65 -0.29
N ASP A 19 -11.78 2.91 0.03
CA ASP A 19 -11.33 3.55 1.28
C ASP A 19 -11.64 2.71 2.52
N ARG A 20 -12.83 2.09 2.54
CA ARG A 20 -13.26 1.20 3.60
C ARG A 20 -12.38 -0.04 3.73
N GLU A 21 -11.90 -0.58 2.62
CA GLU A 21 -11.00 -1.75 2.62
C GLU A 21 -9.63 -1.38 3.19
N ILE A 22 -9.09 -0.21 2.79
CA ILE A 22 -7.84 0.34 3.31
C ILE A 22 -7.94 0.62 4.83
N HIS A 23 -9.08 1.13 5.29
CA HIS A 23 -9.29 1.39 6.72
C HIS A 23 -9.36 0.11 7.57
N THR A 24 -9.77 -1.01 6.97
CA THR A 24 -9.84 -2.31 7.65
C THR A 24 -8.57 -3.15 7.53
N MET A 25 -7.62 -2.73 6.68
CA MET A 25 -6.36 -3.44 6.45
C MET A 25 -5.41 -3.36 7.64
N GLU A 26 -4.71 -4.46 7.89
CA GLU A 26 -3.63 -4.49 8.86
C GLU A 26 -2.39 -3.76 8.34
N ARG A 27 -1.50 -3.38 9.27
CA ARG A 27 -0.30 -2.60 8.96
C ARG A 27 0.55 -3.23 7.85
N ASN A 28 0.75 -4.54 7.88
CA ASN A 28 1.55 -5.23 6.87
C ASN A 28 0.89 -5.19 5.48
N GLU A 29 -0.44 -5.27 5.43
CA GLU A 29 -1.18 -5.17 4.17
C GLU A 29 -1.07 -3.75 3.59
N LEU A 30 -1.16 -2.72 4.44
CA LEU A 30 -0.97 -1.33 4.01
C LEU A 30 0.42 -1.08 3.42
N ILE A 31 1.47 -1.65 4.04
CA ILE A 31 2.84 -1.56 3.53
C ILE A 31 2.91 -2.18 2.14
N GLN A 32 2.37 -3.39 1.96
CA GLN A 32 2.36 -4.06 0.67
C GLN A 32 1.57 -3.29 -0.41
N VAL A 33 0.47 -2.63 -0.04
CA VAL A 33 -0.29 -1.77 -0.95
C VAL A 33 0.53 -0.56 -1.41
N ILE A 34 1.34 0.02 -0.52
CA ILE A 34 2.21 1.15 -0.84
C ILE A 34 3.39 0.69 -1.71
N GLU A 35 4.01 -0.44 -1.38
CA GLU A 35 5.10 -1.06 -2.17
C GLU A 35 4.62 -1.45 -3.57
N ALA A 36 3.44 -2.06 -3.67
CA ALA A 36 2.82 -2.47 -4.94
C ALA A 36 2.52 -1.28 -5.87
N ALA A 37 2.19 -0.12 -5.30
CA ALA A 37 1.96 1.10 -6.07
C ALA A 37 3.23 1.77 -6.58
N ARG A 38 4.43 1.33 -6.14
CA ARG A 38 5.74 1.83 -6.58
C ARG A 38 5.82 3.35 -6.64
N ILE A 39 5.39 4.00 -5.57
CA ILE A 39 5.37 5.47 -5.51
C ILE A 39 6.82 6.00 -5.53
N PRO A 40 7.24 6.75 -6.56
CA PRO A 40 8.66 7.05 -6.82
C PRO A 40 9.35 7.93 -5.77
N PHE A 41 8.58 8.57 -4.88
CA PHE A 41 9.09 9.43 -3.80
C PHE A 41 8.94 8.82 -2.40
N ILE A 42 8.40 7.60 -2.30
CA ILE A 42 8.27 6.90 -1.02
C ILE A 42 9.49 6.00 -0.83
N ASP A 43 10.13 6.14 0.34
CA ASP A 43 11.18 5.22 0.78
C ASP A 43 10.54 4.06 1.54
N GLU A 44 10.49 2.89 0.90
CA GLU A 44 9.84 1.68 1.42
C GLU A 44 10.47 1.21 2.74
N SER A 45 11.77 1.45 2.94
CA SER A 45 12.50 1.08 4.17
C SER A 45 12.02 1.86 5.39
N ARG A 46 11.34 3.00 5.18
CA ARG A 46 10.80 3.84 6.25
C ARG A 46 9.35 3.52 6.59
N LEU A 47 8.67 2.68 5.81
CA LEU A 47 7.26 2.31 6.03
C LEU A 47 7.07 1.51 7.32
N SER A 48 8.01 0.62 7.66
CA SER A 48 7.96 -0.20 8.87
C SER A 48 8.05 0.58 10.19
N VAL A 49 8.44 1.86 10.15
CA VAL A 49 8.48 2.74 11.33
C VAL A 49 7.37 3.80 11.33
N GLN A 50 6.55 3.89 10.28
CA GLN A 50 5.42 4.82 10.23
C GLN A 50 4.21 4.31 11.01
N ASP A 51 3.46 5.22 11.63
CA ASP A 51 2.18 4.92 12.24
C ASP A 51 1.17 4.36 11.23
N THR A 52 0.25 3.52 11.71
CA THR A 52 -0.81 2.92 10.89
C THR A 52 -1.66 3.97 10.18
N ASP A 53 -1.98 5.09 10.84
CA ASP A 53 -2.73 6.21 10.22
C ASP A 53 -1.98 6.81 9.02
N THR A 54 -0.65 6.93 9.15
CA THR A 54 0.20 7.42 8.05
C THR A 54 0.22 6.42 6.90
N LEU A 55 0.32 5.13 7.20
CA LEU A 55 0.27 4.07 6.20
C LEU A 55 -1.10 4.01 5.49
N GLN A 56 -2.20 4.22 6.20
CA GLN A 56 -3.54 4.30 5.59
C GLN A 56 -3.65 5.48 4.60
N ARG A 57 -3.14 6.66 4.98
CA ARG A 57 -3.10 7.82 4.08
C ARG A 57 -2.22 7.58 2.86
N LEU A 58 -1.06 6.94 3.04
CA LEU A 58 -0.17 6.60 1.95
C LEU A 58 -0.79 5.58 0.99
N ALA A 59 -1.44 4.55 1.51
CA ALA A 59 -2.20 3.58 0.72
C ALA A 59 -3.38 4.24 -0.03
N PHE A 60 -4.01 5.26 0.57
CA PHE A 60 -5.03 6.05 -0.13
C PHE A 60 -4.44 6.88 -1.28
N LEU A 61 -3.30 7.53 -1.06
CA LEU A 61 -2.61 8.31 -2.09
C LEU A 61 -2.07 7.43 -3.22
N SER A 62 -1.61 6.22 -2.89
CA SER A 62 -1.09 5.25 -3.85
C SER A 62 -2.13 4.76 -4.86
N ARG A 63 -3.42 4.79 -4.46
CA ARG A 63 -4.55 4.60 -5.38
C ARG A 63 -4.66 5.73 -6.41
N GLN A 64 -4.46 6.98 -6.00
CA GLN A 64 -4.60 8.15 -6.89
C GLN A 64 -3.48 8.20 -7.95
N THR A 65 -2.27 7.79 -7.58
CA THR A 65 -1.13 7.73 -8.52
C THR A 65 -1.27 6.58 -9.54
N SER A 66 -2.00 5.52 -9.20
CA SER A 66 -2.25 4.39 -10.13
C SER A 66 -3.40 4.66 -11.11
N SER A 67 -4.33 5.54 -10.76
CA SER A 67 -5.50 5.91 -11.60
C SER A 67 -5.24 7.06 -12.57
N THR A 68 -3.99 7.49 -12.75
CA THR A 68 -3.60 8.45 -13.80
C THR A 68 -2.95 7.69 -14.95
N PRO A 69 -3.74 7.17 -15.92
CA PRO A 69 -3.19 6.84 -17.22
C PRO A 69 -2.87 8.17 -17.93
N GLU A 70 -1.62 8.33 -18.37
CA GLU A 70 -1.27 9.28 -19.44
C GLU A 70 -2.07 8.99 -20.73
#